data_AF-A0A0S9DZP3-F1
#
_entry.id   AF-A0A0S9DZP3-F1
#
_cell.length_a   1.000
_cell.length_b   1.000
_cell.length_c   1.000
_cell.angle_alpha   90.00
_cell.angle_beta   90.00
_cell.angle_gamma   90.00
#
_symmetry.space_group_name_H-M   'P 1'
#
loop_
_entity.id
_entity.type
_entity.pdbx_description
1 polymer ?
#
loop_
_entity_poly.entity_id
_entity_poly.type
_entity_poly.pdbx_seq_one_letter_code
_entity_poly.pdbx_strand_id
1 'polypeptide(L)'
;MSCTPLRSDDKPKISGGRQQIAVDSGPRAGATGQALLDHDGTPVAYVVAADDIPDFISDRFCVGLAYLNNVNGPRRGGAMELYAGDILNFDAETVTTVGDINGDVEDYPLPDPLPPQHAPEFTLP
;
A
#
# COMPACT_ATOMS: atom_id res chain seq x y z
N MET A 1 5.09 -3.76 -15.78
CA MET A 1 5.68 -4.33 -14.56
C MET A 1 6.97 -5.04 -14.93
N SER A 2 8.11 -4.51 -14.52
CA SER A 2 9.44 -5.02 -14.89
C SER A 2 9.99 -6.09 -13.94
N CYS A 3 9.28 -6.41 -12.86
CA CYS A 3 9.71 -7.34 -11.83
C CYS A 3 8.63 -8.38 -11.50
N THR A 4 9.01 -9.45 -10.82
CA THR A 4 8.10 -10.49 -10.31
C THR A 4 7.82 -10.24 -8.84
N PRO A 5 6.56 -9.96 -8.43
CA PRO A 5 6.25 -9.68 -7.04
C PRO A 5 6.57 -10.84 -6.11
N LEU A 6 7.29 -10.52 -5.03
CA LEU A 6 7.49 -11.44 -3.92
C LEU A 6 6.18 -11.62 -3.17
N ARG A 7 5.87 -12.86 -2.81
CA ARG A 7 4.69 -13.22 -2.03
C ARG A 7 5.13 -13.95 -0.79
N SER A 8 4.54 -13.59 0.34
CA SER A 8 4.81 -14.28 1.60
C SER A 8 3.71 -15.29 1.88
N ASP A 9 4.12 -16.50 2.27
CA ASP A 9 3.21 -17.52 2.83
C ASP A 9 3.05 -17.32 4.35
N ASP A 10 3.95 -16.56 4.99
CA ASP A 10 3.96 -16.28 6.43
C ASP A 10 3.10 -15.06 6.78
N LYS A 11 2.94 -14.11 5.84
CA LYS A 11 2.06 -12.95 6.02
C LYS A 11 0.60 -13.34 5.78
N PRO A 12 -0.34 -12.75 6.52
CA PRO A 12 -1.75 -13.04 6.34
C PRO A 12 -2.25 -12.69 4.93
N LYS A 13 -3.29 -13.40 4.50
CA LYS A 13 -3.93 -13.16 3.20
C LYS A 13 -4.86 -11.97 3.27
N ILE A 14 -5.02 -11.28 2.14
CA ILE A 14 -6.03 -10.25 1.95
C ILE A 14 -6.92 -10.61 0.78
N SER A 15 -8.24 -10.57 0.99
CA SER A 15 -9.24 -11.02 0.00
C SER A 15 -8.95 -12.44 -0.54
N GLY A 16 -8.43 -13.32 0.32
CA GLY A 16 -8.03 -14.69 -0.03
C GLY A 16 -6.72 -14.82 -0.85
N GLY A 17 -6.11 -13.71 -1.27
CA GLY A 17 -4.84 -13.67 -1.99
C GLY A 17 -3.63 -13.58 -1.05
N ARG A 18 -2.48 -14.14 -1.45
CA ARG A 18 -1.22 -13.94 -0.73
C ARG A 18 -0.78 -12.49 -0.81
N GLN A 19 -0.40 -11.94 0.34
CA GLN A 19 0.23 -10.63 0.44
C GLN A 19 1.48 -10.57 -0.45
N GLN A 20 1.67 -9.41 -1.09
CA GLN A 20 2.87 -9.11 -1.84
C GLN A 20 3.79 -8.26 -0.97
N ILE A 21 5.07 -8.59 -0.95
CA ILE A 21 6.08 -7.84 -0.19
C ILE A 21 6.65 -6.77 -1.09
N ALA A 22 6.49 -5.51 -0.70
CA ALA A 22 7.02 -4.39 -1.44
C ALA A 22 8.55 -4.39 -1.39
N VAL A 23 9.18 -4.13 -2.53
CA VAL A 23 10.63 -3.99 -2.69
C VAL A 23 10.88 -2.66 -3.38
N ASP A 24 11.44 -1.70 -2.64
CA ASP A 24 11.70 -0.37 -3.18
C ASP A 24 12.92 -0.38 -4.11
N SER A 25 12.69 -0.15 -5.40
CA SER A 25 13.75 0.02 -6.41
C SER A 25 14.24 1.47 -6.54
N GLY A 26 13.71 2.37 -5.72
CA GLY A 26 14.09 3.78 -5.61
C GLY A 26 13.13 4.74 -6.35
N PRO A 27 13.17 6.04 -5.99
CA PRO A 27 12.34 7.06 -6.63
C PRO A 27 12.54 7.14 -8.14
N ARG A 28 11.45 7.38 -8.87
CA ARG A 28 11.43 7.50 -10.34
C ARG A 28 10.32 8.44 -10.80
N ALA A 29 10.36 8.87 -12.06
CA ALA A 29 9.27 9.64 -12.64
C ALA A 29 7.93 8.89 -12.49
N GLY A 30 6.92 9.58 -11.93
CA GLY A 30 5.61 9.01 -11.60
C GLY A 30 5.56 8.22 -10.28
N ALA A 31 6.64 8.12 -9.51
CA ALA A 31 6.68 7.51 -8.19
C ALA A 31 7.85 8.08 -7.35
N THR A 32 7.76 9.36 -7.02
CA THR A 32 8.80 10.15 -6.35
C THR A 32 8.58 10.35 -4.85
N GLY A 33 7.39 10.01 -4.36
CA GLY A 33 7.02 10.03 -2.94
C GLY A 33 7.87 9.14 -2.03
N GLN A 34 7.53 9.19 -0.75
CA GLN A 34 8.34 8.62 0.32
C GLN A 34 7.86 7.21 0.69
N ALA A 35 8.78 6.25 0.71
CA ALA A 35 8.52 4.95 1.32
C ALA A 35 8.57 5.06 2.85
N LEU A 36 7.58 4.48 3.51
CA LEU A 36 7.56 4.29 4.97
C LEU A 36 7.91 2.83 5.24
N LEU A 37 8.95 2.63 6.07
CA LEU A 37 9.55 1.33 6.31
C LEU A 37 9.18 0.82 7.70
N ASP A 38 9.08 -0.50 7.84
CA ASP A 38 9.02 -1.17 9.14
C ASP A 38 10.42 -1.28 9.80
N HIS A 39 10.48 -1.93 10.96
CA HIS A 39 11.73 -2.11 11.70
C HIS A 39 12.79 -2.98 10.97
N ASP A 40 12.36 -3.81 10.02
CA ASP A 40 13.23 -4.64 9.19
C ASP A 40 13.68 -3.90 7.91
N GLY A 41 13.20 -2.68 7.68
CA GLY A 41 13.50 -1.88 6.50
C GLY A 41 12.63 -2.23 5.28
N THR A 42 11.54 -2.96 5.46
CA THR A 42 10.60 -3.30 4.40
C THR A 42 9.59 -2.16 4.21
N PRO A 43 9.35 -1.70 2.96
CA PRO A 43 8.28 -0.74 2.71
C PRO A 43 6.91 -1.32 3.08
N VAL A 44 6.20 -0.66 3.99
CA VAL A 44 4.86 -1.04 4.45
C VAL A 44 3.80 -0.01 4.09
N ALA A 45 4.21 1.22 3.78
CA ALA A 45 3.34 2.25 3.24
C ALA A 45 4.13 3.24 2.36
N TYR A 46 3.39 4.13 1.69
CA TYR A 46 3.95 5.11 0.78
C TYR A 46 3.19 6.44 0.87
N VAL A 47 3.92 7.53 1.10
CA VAL A 47 3.38 8.89 1.03
C VAL A 47 3.50 9.38 -0.41
N VAL A 48 2.36 9.62 -1.03
CA VAL A 48 2.23 10.07 -2.42
C VAL A 48 2.82 11.47 -2.60
N ALA A 49 3.67 11.65 -3.62
CA ALA A 49 4.09 12.97 -4.07
C ALA A 49 3.18 13.49 -5.20
N ALA A 50 3.30 14.79 -5.50
CA ALA A 50 2.64 15.36 -6.67
C ALA A 50 3.08 14.63 -7.95
N ASP A 51 2.13 14.44 -8.86
CA ASP A 51 2.30 13.77 -10.16
C ASP A 51 2.68 12.27 -10.08
N ASP A 52 2.57 11.65 -8.90
CA ASP A 52 2.69 10.21 -8.78
C ASP A 52 1.49 9.49 -9.42
N ILE A 53 1.76 8.31 -9.99
CA ILE A 53 0.78 7.53 -10.76
C ILE A 53 0.79 6.10 -10.22
N PRO A 54 -0.38 5.48 -9.96
CA PRO A 54 -0.47 4.14 -9.36
C PRO A 54 0.38 3.06 -10.06
N ASP A 55 0.40 3.04 -11.40
CA ASP A 55 1.19 2.09 -12.18
C ASP A 55 2.70 2.21 -11.93
N PHE A 56 3.22 3.42 -11.78
CA PHE A 56 4.64 3.67 -11.55
C PHE A 56 5.02 3.39 -10.09
N ILE A 57 4.12 3.65 -9.14
CA ILE A 57 4.30 3.25 -7.73
C ILE A 57 4.34 1.72 -7.64
N SER A 58 3.37 1.06 -8.27
CA SER A 58 3.28 -0.39 -8.36
C SER A 58 4.56 -1.01 -8.96
N ASP A 59 5.11 -0.42 -10.01
CA ASP A 59 6.38 -0.86 -10.61
C ASP A 59 7.61 -0.52 -9.73
N ARG A 60 7.60 0.61 -9.01
CA ARG A 60 8.66 0.99 -8.06
C ARG A 60 8.79 -0.01 -6.92
N PHE A 61 7.67 -0.37 -6.31
CA PHE A 61 7.62 -1.26 -5.14
C PHE A 61 7.48 -2.73 -5.50
N CYS A 62 7.51 -3.07 -6.78
CA CYS A 62 7.39 -4.44 -7.25
C CYS A 62 6.14 -5.19 -6.72
N VAL A 63 5.01 -4.49 -6.67
CA VAL A 63 3.71 -5.06 -6.29
C VAL A 63 2.73 -4.92 -7.44
N GLY A 64 1.79 -5.86 -7.58
CA GLY A 64 0.72 -5.82 -8.58
C GLY A 64 -0.22 -4.64 -8.36
N LEU A 65 -0.63 -3.93 -9.43
CA LEU A 65 -1.63 -2.85 -9.30
C LEU A 65 -2.95 -3.34 -8.70
N ALA A 66 -3.41 -4.53 -9.08
CA ALA A 66 -4.58 -5.15 -8.48
C ALA A 66 -4.41 -5.45 -6.99
N TYR A 67 -3.19 -5.83 -6.56
CA TYR A 67 -2.88 -6.00 -5.14
C TYR A 67 -2.91 -4.66 -4.41
N LEU A 68 -2.27 -3.64 -4.99
CA LEU A 68 -2.25 -2.28 -4.44
C LEU A 68 -3.67 -1.75 -4.25
N ASN A 69 -4.55 -1.95 -5.24
CA ASN A 69 -5.96 -1.58 -5.12
C ASN A 69 -6.69 -2.36 -4.02
N ASN A 70 -6.45 -3.67 -3.90
CA ASN A 70 -7.10 -4.50 -2.90
C ASN A 70 -6.68 -4.17 -1.47
N VAL A 71 -5.37 -3.98 -1.22
CA VAL A 71 -4.87 -3.66 0.14
C VAL A 71 -5.30 -2.27 0.60
N ASN A 72 -5.54 -1.36 -0.34
CA ASN A 72 -6.05 -0.01 -0.05
C ASN A 72 -7.58 0.08 -0.08
N GLY A 73 -8.28 -0.97 -0.54
CA GLY A 73 -9.74 -1.00 -0.67
C GLY A 73 -10.50 -0.56 0.58
N PRO A 74 -10.14 -1.03 1.80
CA PRO A 74 -10.80 -0.61 3.04
C PRO A 74 -10.79 0.89 3.33
N ARG A 75 -9.74 1.61 2.91
CA ARG A 75 -9.61 3.07 3.11
C ARG A 75 -9.94 3.90 1.87
N ARG A 76 -9.98 3.28 0.70
CA ARG A 76 -10.06 4.01 -0.57
C ARG A 76 -11.17 3.57 -1.52
N GLY A 77 -11.87 2.48 -1.23
CA GLY A 77 -13.05 2.04 -2.00
C GLY A 77 -12.76 1.71 -3.48
N GLY A 78 -11.49 1.51 -3.85
CA GLY A 78 -11.05 1.35 -5.24
C GLY A 78 -10.63 2.66 -5.94
N ALA A 79 -10.60 3.79 -5.24
CA ALA A 79 -10.13 5.06 -5.76
C ALA A 79 -8.63 5.01 -6.08
N MET A 80 -8.33 5.12 -7.38
CA MET A 80 -6.97 5.17 -7.90
C MET A 80 -6.49 6.60 -8.18
N GLU A 81 -7.35 7.60 -7.96
CA GLU A 81 -6.93 9.01 -7.95
C GLU A 81 -6.00 9.26 -6.77
N LEU A 82 -4.85 9.88 -7.00
CA LEU A 82 -3.85 10.12 -5.97
C LEU A 82 -3.72 11.63 -5.73
N TYR A 83 -3.77 12.03 -4.47
CA TYR A 83 -3.47 13.39 -4.04
C TYR A 83 -2.11 13.41 -3.33
N ALA A 84 -1.35 14.50 -3.51
CA ALA A 84 -0.09 14.64 -2.80
C ALA A 84 -0.33 14.65 -1.29
N GLY A 85 0.37 13.79 -0.56
CA GLY A 85 0.17 13.56 0.87
C GLY A 85 -0.66 12.31 1.18
N ASP A 86 -1.40 11.75 0.22
CA ASP A 86 -2.12 10.48 0.42
C ASP A 86 -1.15 9.40 0.90
N ILE A 87 -1.62 8.54 1.79
CA ILE A 87 -0.88 7.37 2.21
C ILE A 87 -1.47 6.15 1.50
N LEU A 88 -0.64 5.44 0.75
CA LEU A 88 -0.97 4.12 0.22
C LEU A 88 -0.39 3.05 1.14
N ASN A 89 -1.23 2.08 1.48
CA ASN A 89 -0.84 0.92 2.26
C ASN A 89 -0.23 -0.18 1.38
N PHE A 90 0.73 -0.94 1.92
CA PHE A 90 1.23 -2.18 1.34
C PHE A 90 1.04 -3.40 2.26
N ASP A 91 0.53 -3.24 3.49
CA ASP A 91 0.42 -4.31 4.48
C ASP A 91 -1.04 -4.63 4.87
N ALA A 92 -1.44 -5.90 4.71
CA ALA A 92 -2.76 -6.41 5.07
C ALA A 92 -3.07 -6.28 6.57
N GLU A 93 -2.06 -6.17 7.43
CA GLU A 93 -2.23 -6.07 8.90
C GLU A 93 -2.53 -4.63 9.38
N THR A 94 -2.54 -3.66 8.46
CA THR A 94 -2.84 -2.24 8.76
C THR A 94 -3.91 -1.63 7.86
N VAL A 95 -4.71 -2.45 7.17
CA VAL A 95 -5.73 -1.95 6.22
C VAL A 95 -6.87 -1.20 6.89
N THR A 96 -7.06 -1.37 8.20
CA THR A 96 -8.02 -0.59 8.98
C THR A 96 -7.39 0.65 9.63
N THR A 97 -6.13 0.99 9.35
CA THR A 97 -5.44 2.12 10.01
C THR A 97 -4.60 2.96 9.05
N VAL A 98 -4.23 2.43 7.89
CA VAL A 98 -3.39 3.11 6.90
C VAL A 98 -4.17 3.32 5.62
N GLY A 99 -4.22 4.58 5.19
CA GLY A 99 -4.82 5.01 3.95
C GLY A 99 -5.83 6.14 4.14
N ASP A 100 -5.83 7.05 3.18
CA ASP A 100 -6.73 8.20 3.10
C ASP A 100 -6.95 8.58 1.63
N ILE A 101 -7.90 9.47 1.37
CA ILE A 101 -8.09 10.15 0.09
C ILE A 101 -8.10 11.65 0.37
N ASN A 102 -7.07 12.36 -0.07
CA ASN A 102 -6.92 13.80 0.13
C ASN A 102 -7.03 14.22 1.61
N GLY A 103 -6.49 13.40 2.51
CA GLY A 103 -6.57 13.58 3.97
C GLY A 103 -7.86 13.06 4.61
N ASP A 104 -8.85 12.63 3.83
CA ASP A 104 -10.08 12.03 4.36
C ASP A 104 -9.91 10.52 4.58
N VAL A 105 -10.17 10.08 5.81
CA VAL A 105 -10.11 8.67 6.20
C VAL A 105 -11.49 8.05 6.05
N GLU A 106 -11.65 7.22 5.02
CA GLU A 106 -12.90 6.53 4.72
C GLU A 106 -12.91 5.10 5.29
N ASP A 107 -14.11 4.56 5.58
CA ASP A 107 -14.33 3.20 6.06
C ASP A 107 -15.20 2.41 5.06
N TYR A 108 -14.56 1.76 4.10
CA TYR A 108 -15.23 0.88 3.13
C TYR A 108 -15.34 -0.57 3.67
N PRO A 109 -16.19 -1.43 3.05
CA PRO A 109 -16.34 -2.81 3.47
C PRO A 109 -15.00 -3.56 3.55
N LEU A 110 -14.78 -4.24 4.67
CA LEU A 110 -13.55 -4.99 4.93
C LEU A 110 -13.53 -6.30 4.13
N PRO A 111 -12.35 -6.74 3.66
CA PRO A 111 -12.20 -8.04 3.01
C PRO A 111 -12.42 -9.18 4.00
N ASP A 112 -12.90 -10.33 3.52
CA ASP A 112 -13.01 -11.57 4.29
C ASP A 112 -12.18 -12.68 3.60
N PRO A 113 -11.23 -13.35 4.29
CA PRO A 113 -10.83 -13.12 5.69
C PRO A 113 -10.04 -11.82 5.87
N LEU A 114 -10.34 -11.12 6.96
CA LEU A 114 -9.53 -10.01 7.48
C LEU A 114 -8.52 -10.58 8.48
N PRO A 115 -7.22 -10.32 8.31
CA PRO A 115 -6.23 -10.74 9.28
C PRO A 115 -6.24 -9.86 10.54
N PRO A 116 -5.61 -10.28 11.65
CA PRO A 116 -5.41 -9.43 12.82
C PRO A 116 -4.84 -8.06 12.41
N GLN A 117 -5.41 -6.99 12.96
CA GLN A 117 -5.00 -5.62 12.65
C GLN A 117 -4.20 -5.01 13.79
N HIS A 118 -3.24 -4.15 13.46
CA HIS A 118 -2.49 -3.36 14.43
C HIS A 118 -2.31 -1.91 13.98
N ALA A 119 -1.78 -1.08 14.87
CA ALA A 119 -1.36 0.27 14.54
C ALA A 119 -0.09 0.23 13.66
N PRO A 120 0.10 1.16 12.72
CA PRO A 120 1.33 1.22 11.94
C PRO A 120 2.55 1.45 12.84
N GLU A 121 3.68 0.81 12.49
CA GLU A 121 4.97 0.99 13.19
C GLU A 121 5.71 2.26 12.75
N PHE A 122 5.04 3.13 11.99
CA PHE A 122 5.54 4.41 11.52
C PHE A 122 4.59 5.53 11.95
N THR A 123 5.13 6.74 12.08
CA THR A 123 4.34 7.94 12.36
C THR A 123 3.66 8.40 11.07
N LEU A 124 2.33 8.54 11.09
CA LEU A 124 1.61 9.18 10.00
C LEU A 124 1.97 10.68 9.97
N PRO A 125 2.24 11.25 8.78
CA PRO A 125 2.52 12.67 8.62
C PRO A 125 1.37 13.60 9.07
#